data_AF-A0A840SLX1-F1
#
_entry.id   AF-A0A840SLX1-F1
#
_cell.length_a   1.000
_cell.length_b   1.000
_cell.length_c   1.000
_cell.angle_alpha   90.00
_cell.angle_beta   90.00
_cell.angle_gamma   90.00
#
_symmetry.space_group_name_H-M   'P 1'
#
loop_
_entity.id
_entity.type
_entity.pdbx_description
1 polymer ?
#
loop_
_entity_poly.entity_id
_entity_poly.type
_entity_poly.pdbx_seq_one_letter_code
_entity_poly.pdbx_strand_id
1 'polypeptide(L)'
;MQHHPHVHCIGPGGGLSPDRTRWIACPPGFFMSVKVLGRLFRRLLLERLAAAFAEGGLRFFGDLAPLAEPRAFAVHCTSRRRIDWVVYAKPPFGDPEQVLAYLGRYTRRVTIANSRLVTLTDDAVSVRWEEGRQRVS
;
A
#
# COMPACT_ATOMS: atom_id res chain seq x y z
N MET A 1 13.67 3.84 18.60
CA MET A 1 12.55 4.07 17.66
C MET A 1 12.07 2.71 17.19
N GLN A 2 10.83 2.31 17.49
CA GLN A 2 10.27 1.09 16.92
C GLN A 2 9.91 1.36 15.46
N HIS A 3 10.43 0.53 14.55
CA HIS A 3 10.15 0.62 13.12
C HIS A 3 8.71 0.18 12.84
N HIS A 4 7.87 1.10 12.37
CA HIS A 4 6.43 0.88 12.11
C HIS A 4 6.11 1.19 10.62
N PRO A 5 6.46 0.27 9.70
CA PRO A 5 6.20 0.47 8.29
C PRO A 5 4.69 0.48 8.05
N HIS A 6 4.20 1.52 7.41
CA HIS A 6 2.77 1.69 7.11
C HIS A 6 2.59 2.35 5.74
N VAL A 7 1.46 2.04 5.10
CA VAL A 7 1.11 2.59 3.79
C VAL A 7 -0.13 3.46 3.94
N HIS A 8 -0.12 4.65 3.34
CA HIS A 8 -1.30 5.50 3.22
C HIS A 8 -1.86 5.36 1.80
N CYS A 9 -3.12 4.93 1.70
CA CYS A 9 -3.81 4.80 0.42
C CYS A 9 -5.02 5.75 0.39
N ILE A 10 -5.17 6.49 -0.71
CA ILE A 10 -6.40 7.23 -1.01
C ILE A 10 -7.13 6.46 -2.12
N GLY A 11 -8.37 6.06 -1.84
CA GLY A 11 -9.24 5.43 -2.81
C GLY A 11 -10.43 6.34 -3.11
N PRO A 12 -10.92 6.36 -4.36
CA PRO A 12 -12.12 7.11 -4.68
C PRO A 12 -13.37 6.45 -4.05
N GLY A 13 -14.40 7.24 -3.81
CA GLY A 13 -15.70 6.77 -3.32
C GLY A 13 -16.54 6.08 -4.39
N GLY A 14 -15.94 5.23 -5.22
CA GLY A 14 -16.58 4.56 -6.35
C GLY A 14 -15.55 3.96 -7.31
N GLY A 15 -16.02 3.42 -8.44
CA GLY A 15 -15.16 2.91 -9.49
C GLY A 15 -15.87 2.91 -10.84
N LEU A 16 -15.11 2.74 -11.91
CA LEU A 16 -15.70 2.54 -13.24
C LEU A 16 -16.47 1.21 -13.29
N SER A 17 -17.55 1.18 -14.09
CA SER A 17 -18.25 -0.05 -14.44
C SER A 17 -17.30 -1.05 -15.13
N PRO A 18 -17.60 -2.36 -15.14
CA PRO A 18 -16.73 -3.36 -15.77
C PRO A 18 -16.44 -3.08 -17.26
N ASP A 19 -17.38 -2.46 -17.97
CA ASP A 19 -17.27 -2.00 -19.35
C ASP A 19 -16.65 -0.59 -19.49
N ARG A 20 -16.29 0.05 -18.38
CA ARG A 20 -15.67 1.39 -18.27
C ARG A 20 -16.49 2.55 -18.82
N THR A 21 -17.77 2.34 -19.11
CA THR A 21 -18.63 3.37 -19.73
C THR A 21 -19.22 4.36 -18.73
N ARG A 22 -19.27 4.01 -17.43
CA ARG A 22 -19.90 4.86 -16.41
C ARG A 22 -19.23 4.73 -15.04
N TRP A 23 -19.34 5.79 -14.25
CA TRP A 23 -18.97 5.78 -12.84
C TRP A 23 -20.04 5.06 -12.00
N ILE A 24 -19.59 4.20 -11.09
CA ILE A 24 -20.41 3.56 -10.05
C ILE A 24 -19.97 4.13 -8.70
N ALA A 25 -20.76 5.05 -8.16
CA ALA A 25 -20.51 5.62 -6.83
C ALA A 25 -20.73 4.57 -5.73
N CYS A 26 -19.94 4.66 -4.66
CA CYS A 26 -20.22 3.93 -3.43
C CYS A 26 -21.52 4.46 -2.80
N PRO A 27 -22.31 3.60 -2.14
CA PRO A 27 -23.47 4.05 -1.38
C PRO A 27 -23.09 5.13 -0.34
N PRO A 28 -23.99 6.06 -0.01
CA PRO A 28 -23.76 7.05 1.05
C PRO A 28 -23.35 6.36 2.37
N GLY A 29 -22.21 6.77 2.92
CA GLY A 29 -21.60 6.15 4.10
C GLY A 29 -20.19 5.60 3.84
N PHE A 30 -19.58 5.03 4.88
CA PHE A 30 -18.23 4.50 4.79
C PHE A 30 -18.24 3.11 4.10
N PHE A 31 -17.74 3.08 2.86
CA PHE A 31 -17.89 1.96 1.92
C PHE A 31 -17.29 0.61 2.36
N MET A 32 -16.31 0.59 3.27
CA MET A 32 -15.60 -0.66 3.61
C MET A 32 -15.49 -0.85 5.11
N SER A 33 -16.05 -1.94 5.64
CA SER A 33 -15.79 -2.32 7.04
C SER A 33 -14.29 -2.46 7.28
N VAL A 34 -13.74 -1.63 8.18
CA VAL A 34 -12.32 -1.66 8.56
C VAL A 34 -11.88 -3.07 8.99
N LYS A 35 -12.77 -3.81 9.65
CA LYS A 35 -12.53 -5.20 10.06
C LYS A 35 -12.41 -6.14 8.86
N VAL A 36 -13.24 -5.97 7.84
CA VAL A 36 -13.18 -6.78 6.60
C VAL A 36 -11.90 -6.45 5.84
N LEU A 37 -11.58 -5.16 5.69
CA LEU A 37 -10.37 -4.71 5.02
C LEU A 37 -9.10 -5.23 5.71
N GLY A 38 -9.03 -5.15 7.04
CA GLY A 38 -7.91 -5.71 7.81
C GLY A 38 -7.75 -7.21 7.65
N ARG A 39 -8.84 -7.98 7.65
CA ARG A 39 -8.80 -9.43 7.42
C ARG A 39 -8.36 -9.77 5.99
N LEU A 40 -8.89 -9.06 4.99
CA LEU A 40 -8.55 -9.28 3.59
C LEU A 40 -7.08 -8.93 3.31
N PHE A 41 -6.63 -7.76 3.76
CA PHE A 41 -5.26 -7.33 3.61
C PHE A 41 -4.28 -8.31 4.25
N ARG A 42 -4.52 -8.72 5.51
CA ARG A 42 -3.72 -9.73 6.21
C ARG A 42 -3.62 -11.03 5.40
N ARG A 43 -4.74 -11.52 4.89
CA ARG A 43 -4.78 -12.75 4.09
C ARG A 43 -3.93 -12.61 2.83
N LEU A 44 -4.23 -11.60 2.01
CA LEU A 44 -3.57 -11.39 0.72
C LEU A 44 -2.07 -11.15 0.88
N LEU A 45 -1.67 -10.31 1.84
CA LEU A 45 -0.26 -10.02 2.07
C LEU A 45 0.50 -11.29 2.46
N LEU A 46 -0.02 -12.10 3.39
CA LEU A 46 0.65 -13.32 3.83
C LEU A 46 0.65 -14.42 2.75
N GLU A 47 -0.38 -14.49 1.90
CA GLU A 47 -0.39 -15.38 0.73
C GLU A 47 0.69 -14.98 -0.29
N ARG A 48 0.77 -13.68 -0.62
CA ARG A 48 1.79 -13.17 -1.55
C ARG A 48 3.20 -13.28 -0.99
N LEU A 49 3.38 -13.04 0.32
CA LEU A 49 4.67 -13.21 0.98
C LEU A 49 5.12 -14.67 0.97
N ALA A 50 4.21 -15.61 1.19
CA ALA A 50 4.51 -17.04 1.11
C ALA A 50 4.86 -17.49 -0.32
N ALA A 51 4.15 -16.98 -1.34
CA ALA A 51 4.48 -17.24 -2.73
C ALA A 51 5.88 -16.70 -3.09
N ALA A 52 6.18 -15.45 -2.74
CA ALA A 52 7.49 -14.86 -2.97
C ALA A 52 8.63 -15.62 -2.26
N PHE A 53 8.36 -16.18 -1.07
CA PHE A 53 9.32 -17.05 -0.38
C PHE A 53 9.57 -18.34 -1.18
N ALA A 54 8.50 -19.02 -1.61
CA ALA A 54 8.59 -20.27 -2.36
C ALA A 54 9.29 -20.09 -3.72
N GLU A 55 9.14 -18.92 -4.34
CA GLU A 55 9.80 -18.54 -5.59
C GLU A 55 11.26 -18.07 -5.40
N GLY A 56 11.76 -18.01 -4.17
CA GLY A 56 13.12 -17.51 -3.88
C GLY A 56 13.29 -15.99 -4.09
N GLY A 57 12.20 -15.24 -4.19
CA GLY A 57 12.19 -13.79 -4.39
C GLY A 57 12.48 -12.97 -3.13
N LEU A 58 12.58 -13.62 -1.96
CA LEU A 58 12.85 -12.95 -0.68
C LEU A 58 14.29 -13.14 -0.24
N ARG A 59 14.90 -12.06 0.25
CA ARG A 59 16.20 -12.08 0.92
C ARG A 59 16.04 -11.53 2.33
N PHE A 60 16.70 -12.17 3.28
CA PHE A 60 16.61 -11.80 4.69
C PHE A 60 18.01 -11.46 5.23
N PHE A 61 18.08 -10.43 6.06
CA PHE A 61 19.34 -9.87 6.57
C PHE A 61 19.21 -9.50 8.05
N GLY A 62 20.34 -9.40 8.74
CA GLY A 62 20.39 -9.03 10.16
C GLY A 62 19.51 -9.94 11.02
N ASP A 63 18.70 -9.34 11.89
CA ASP A 63 17.77 -10.06 12.79
C ASP A 63 16.72 -10.91 12.06
N LEU A 64 16.49 -10.63 10.77
CA LEU A 64 15.56 -11.41 9.94
C LEU A 64 16.23 -12.59 9.25
N ALA A 65 17.57 -12.70 9.25
CA ALA A 65 18.30 -13.78 8.57
C ALA A 65 17.78 -15.20 8.91
N PRO A 66 17.35 -15.51 10.15
CA PRO A 66 16.76 -16.82 10.47
C PRO A 66 15.48 -17.15 9.68
N LEU A 67 14.79 -16.15 9.13
CA LEU A 67 13.59 -16.35 8.31
C LEU A 67 13.90 -16.90 6.91
N ALA A 68 15.17 -17.02 6.52
CA ALA A 68 15.53 -17.76 5.31
C ALA A 68 15.23 -19.27 5.41
N GLU A 69 15.14 -19.80 6.63
CA GLU A 69 14.80 -21.20 6.88
C GLU A 69 13.27 -21.43 6.74
N PRO A 70 12.81 -22.35 5.85
CA PRO A 70 11.38 -22.58 5.60
C PRO A 70 10.52 -22.80 6.83
N ARG A 71 11.00 -23.54 7.83
CA ARG A 71 10.24 -23.77 9.07
C ARG A 71 10.08 -22.49 9.89
N ALA A 72 11.15 -21.71 10.03
CA ALA A 72 11.13 -20.46 10.77
C ALA A 72 10.20 -19.44 10.09
N PHE A 73 10.24 -19.36 8.75
CA PHE A 73 9.35 -18.53 7.96
C PHE A 73 7.87 -18.92 8.11
N ALA A 74 7.56 -20.22 8.06
CA ALA A 74 6.19 -20.72 8.21
C ALA A 74 5.62 -20.42 9.62
N VAL A 75 6.43 -20.59 10.66
CA VAL A 75 6.07 -20.23 12.04
C VAL A 75 5.83 -18.73 12.15
N HIS A 76 6.72 -17.92 11.57
CA HIS A 76 6.58 -16.46 11.53
C HIS A 76 5.25 -16.05 10.88
N CYS A 77 4.96 -16.53 9.67
CA CYS A 77 3.72 -16.23 8.96
C CYS A 77 2.48 -16.66 9.77
N THR A 78 2.51 -17.87 10.36
CA THR A 78 1.42 -18.38 11.20
C THR A 78 1.17 -17.49 12.40
N SER A 79 2.22 -17.02 13.08
CA SER A 79 2.05 -16.13 14.24
C SER A 79 1.44 -14.78 13.82
N ARG A 80 1.77 -14.27 12.63
CA ARG A 80 1.20 -13.02 12.09
C ARG A 80 -0.25 -13.18 11.63
N ARG A 81 -0.70 -14.40 11.28
CA ARG A 81 -2.13 -14.67 11.02
C ARG A 81 -2.99 -14.55 12.27
N ARG A 82 -2.42 -14.80 13.46
CA ARG A 82 -3.13 -14.85 14.74
C ARG A 82 -3.29 -13.50 15.42
N ILE A 83 -2.51 -12.50 15.04
CA ILE A 83 -2.66 -11.14 15.56
C ILE A 83 -3.71 -10.37 14.76
N ASP A 84 -4.38 -9.43 15.41
CA ASP A 84 -5.23 -8.47 14.73
C ASP A 84 -4.39 -7.43 14.02
N TRP A 85 -4.73 -7.19 12.76
CA TRP A 85 -4.07 -6.19 11.93
C TRP A 85 -4.90 -4.93 12.01
N VAL A 86 -4.35 -3.91 12.65
CA VAL A 86 -5.00 -2.60 12.75
C VAL A 86 -4.91 -1.94 11.38
N VAL A 87 -6.03 -1.95 10.67
CA VAL A 87 -6.24 -1.07 9.52
C VAL A 87 -7.03 0.12 10.01
N TYR A 88 -6.69 1.30 9.52
CA TYR A 88 -7.47 2.51 9.72
C TYR A 88 -7.98 2.96 8.37
N ALA A 89 -9.28 3.15 8.27
CA ALA A 89 -9.87 3.75 7.09
C ALA A 89 -11.04 4.62 7.55
N LYS A 90 -11.12 5.80 6.95
CA LYS A 90 -12.08 6.86 7.27
C LYS A 90 -12.56 7.48 5.96
N PRO A 91 -13.75 8.09 5.95
CA PRO A 91 -14.12 9.03 4.90
C PRO A 91 -13.05 10.12 4.75
N PRO A 92 -12.89 10.72 3.55
CA PRO A 92 -12.06 11.91 3.40
C PRO A 92 -12.54 12.98 4.39
N PHE A 93 -11.59 13.61 5.07
CA PHE A 93 -11.89 14.79 5.86
C PHE A 93 -12.02 15.96 4.89
N GLY A 94 -13.28 16.31 4.58
CA GLY A 94 -13.70 17.51 3.88
C GLY A 94 -13.46 17.57 2.37
N ASP A 95 -13.41 18.80 1.86
CA ASP A 95 -13.57 19.13 0.44
C ASP A 95 -12.37 18.68 -0.43
N PRO A 96 -12.55 18.53 -1.76
CA PRO A 96 -11.50 18.10 -2.69
C PRO A 96 -10.16 18.84 -2.55
N GLU A 97 -10.19 20.11 -2.17
CA GLU A 97 -9.03 20.96 -1.91
C GLU A 97 -8.19 20.45 -0.72
N GLN A 98 -8.82 19.87 0.31
CA GLN A 98 -8.13 19.29 1.47
C GLN A 98 -7.47 17.96 1.11
N VAL A 99 -8.06 17.17 0.22
CA VAL A 99 -7.43 15.96 -0.35
C VAL A 99 -6.21 16.35 -1.17
N LEU A 100 -6.30 17.39 -2.00
CA LEU A 100 -5.17 17.94 -2.76
C LEU A 100 -4.06 18.48 -1.84
N ALA A 101 -4.42 19.16 -0.75
CA ALA A 101 -3.46 19.65 0.24
C ALA A 101 -2.76 18.51 0.99
N TYR A 102 -3.48 17.42 1.31
CA TYR A 102 -2.90 16.22 1.91
C TYR A 102 -1.90 15.55 0.96
N LEU A 103 -2.29 15.33 -0.30
CA LEU A 103 -1.39 14.78 -1.33
C LEU A 103 -0.15 15.67 -1.53
N GLY A 104 -0.35 16.99 -1.58
CA GLY A 104 0.72 17.97 -1.70
C GLY A 104 1.75 17.96 -0.55
N ARG A 105 1.38 17.47 0.63
CA ARG A 105 2.31 17.32 1.78
C ARG A 105 3.13 16.04 1.68
N TYR A 106 2.57 14.96 1.15
CA TYR A 106 3.28 13.70 0.93
C TYR A 106 4.26 13.80 -0.26
N THR A 107 3.94 14.59 -1.28
CA THR A 107 4.85 14.86 -2.41
C THR A 107 6.04 15.74 -2.05
N ARG A 108 5.99 16.50 -0.95
CA ARG A 108 7.12 17.33 -0.46
C ARG A 108 8.11 16.59 0.43
N ARG A 109 7.76 15.46 1.04
CA ARG A 109 8.64 14.77 2.00
C ARG A 109 9.20 13.42 1.57
N VAL A 110 8.64 12.72 0.57
CA VAL A 110 9.37 11.66 -0.17
C VAL A 110 8.84 11.48 -1.61
N THR A 111 9.75 11.54 -2.59
CA THR A 111 9.78 10.96 -3.96
C THR A 111 8.53 11.02 -4.86
N ILE A 112 8.05 12.20 -5.25
CA ILE A 112 7.63 12.58 -6.64
C ILE A 112 6.98 13.97 -6.53
N ALA A 113 7.67 15.00 -7.03
CA ALA A 113 7.12 16.35 -7.11
C ALA A 113 6.09 16.47 -8.25
N ASN A 114 5.14 17.41 -8.18
CA ASN A 114 4.16 17.63 -9.26
C ASN A 114 4.80 17.87 -10.63
N SER A 115 5.98 18.51 -10.66
CA SER A 115 6.77 18.71 -11.88
C SER A 115 7.29 17.42 -12.52
N ARG A 116 7.21 16.30 -11.81
CA ARG A 116 7.61 14.97 -12.28
C ARG A 116 6.43 14.16 -12.84
N LEU A 117 5.19 14.64 -12.77
CA LEU A 117 4.07 14.04 -13.50
C LEU A 117 4.22 14.38 -14.99
N VAL A 118 4.30 13.36 -15.85
CA VAL A 118 4.50 13.53 -17.30
C VAL A 118 3.17 13.44 -18.04
N THR A 119 2.40 12.39 -17.73
CA THR A 119 1.12 12.13 -18.38
C THR A 119 0.18 11.44 -17.40
N LEU A 120 -1.08 11.86 -17.44
CA LEU A 120 -2.20 11.22 -16.78
C LEU A 120 -3.14 10.72 -17.87
N THR A 121 -3.36 9.42 -17.91
CA THR A 121 -4.34 8.77 -18.77
C THR A 121 -5.42 8.14 -17.89
N ASP A 122 -6.50 7.68 -18.51
CA ASP A 122 -7.59 7.01 -17.78
C ASP A 122 -7.12 5.74 -17.04
N ASP A 123 -6.04 5.11 -17.51
CA ASP A 123 -5.55 3.82 -17.00
C ASP A 123 -4.20 3.90 -16.26
N ALA A 124 -3.47 5.00 -16.38
CA ALA A 124 -2.10 5.09 -15.84
C ALA A 124 -1.62 6.52 -15.59
N VAL A 125 -0.70 6.64 -14.63
CA VAL A 125 0.08 7.85 -14.36
C VAL A 125 1.53 7.59 -14.72
N SER A 126 2.12 8.41 -15.58
CA SER A 126 3.54 8.36 -15.92
C SER A 126 4.31 9.42 -15.15
N VAL A 127 5.43 9.03 -14.54
CA VAL A 127 6.29 9.93 -13.76
C VAL A 127 7.73 9.93 -14.27
N ARG A 128 8.36 11.10 -14.25
CA ARG A 128 9.78 11.27 -14.53
C ARG A 128 10.58 11.03 -13.25
N TRP A 129 11.50 10.08 -13.29
CA TRP A 129 12.40 9.74 -12.20
C TRP A 129 13.86 10.00 -12.62
N GLU A 130 14.69 10.46 -11.68
CA GLU A 130 16.15 10.53 -11.82
C GLU A 130 16.78 9.55 -10.83
N GLU A 131 17.75 8.78 -11.30
CA GLU A 131 18.49 7.83 -10.49
C GLU A 131 19.50 8.57 -9.60
N GLY A 132 19.27 8.56 -8.28
CA GLY A 132 20.17 9.18 -7.32
C GLY A 132 21.45 8.35 -7.17
N ARG A 133 22.62 8.95 -7.47
CA ARG A 133 23.92 8.35 -7.15
C ARG A 133 24.02 8.08 -5.66
N GLN A 134 24.12 6.80 -5.27
CA GLN A 134 24.53 6.43 -3.93
C GLN A 134 25.99 6.85 -3.71
N ARG A 135 26.22 7.82 -2.83
CA ARG A 135 27.53 8.00 -2.18
C ARG A 135 27.56 7.05 -1.00
N VAL A 136 28.31 5.96 -1.15
CA VAL A 136 28.76 5.13 -0.03
C VAL A 136 29.86 5.92 0.69
N SER A 137 29.68 6.16 1.98
CA SER A 137 30.75 6.52 2.92
C SER A 137 30.70 5.56 4.08
#